data_AF-A0AAU0YAS6-F1
#
_entry.id   AF-A0AAU0YAS6-F1
#
_cell.length_a   1.000
_cell.length_b   1.000
_cell.length_c   1.000
_cell.angle_alpha   90.00
_cell.angle_beta   90.00
_cell.angle_gamma   90.00
#
_symmetry.space_group_name_H-M   'P 1'
#
loop_
_entity.id
_entity.type
_entity.pdbx_description
1 polymer ?
#
loop_
_entity_poly.entity_id
_entity_poly.type
_entity_poly.pdbx_seq_one_letter_code
_entity_poly.pdbx_strand_id
1 'polypeptide(L)'
;MPMGYVATTALFAWCTFFAVVAPRRPRPLATMSFWFGLGLNEVPFVGIYVLVASTALAAAQGDLESPGAKVTTAVSAVVIVGLAVSAWRGLRTDQVVGRALEQGLGTGWRDRVHVPLRRHRPWARILLLPGLMRQRDVQRIPNIGYGDAGRWNLLDIYRRRDTPQNAPVLIYFHGGRYTSGAKNREARPLLYRLASQGWVCISANYRLRPQTTFPGHQIDAKKVIAWVREHAPEYGADPSRLFVAGSSAGSNLASLCALTPNEPVFQPGFESADTSVTAAICLYGYYGHFFGEEPDETPSPNQPYAYLNPGAPPFLIAHGTKDALATVEGARNFVAQLRRVSGSTVVYAELPGGQHAFDLFHSPRFEAVVGGVEAFAAWVLAAPQRTPDSAH
;
A
#
# COMPACT_ATOMS: atom_id res chain seq x y z
N MET A 1 -3.83 -31.23 31.24
CA MET A 1 -4.24 -30.21 30.25
C MET A 1 -3.08 -29.27 30.02
N PRO A 2 -2.39 -29.33 28.87
CA PRO A 2 -1.25 -28.47 28.59
C PRO A 2 -1.73 -27.02 28.41
N MET A 3 -1.63 -26.22 29.48
CA MET A 3 -2.12 -24.83 29.50
C MET A 3 -1.51 -23.98 28.37
N GLY A 4 -0.27 -24.24 27.98
CA GLY A 4 0.38 -23.58 26.85
C GLY A 4 -0.30 -23.87 25.50
N TYR A 5 -0.74 -25.11 25.26
CA TYR A 5 -1.42 -25.50 24.03
C TYR A 5 -2.81 -24.88 23.94
N VAL A 6 -3.55 -24.87 25.05
CA VAL A 6 -4.88 -24.24 25.15
C VAL A 6 -4.77 -22.73 24.92
N ALA A 7 -3.86 -22.05 25.62
CA ALA A 7 -3.65 -20.61 25.47
C ALA A 7 -3.24 -20.22 24.05
N THR A 8 -2.32 -20.97 23.44
CA THR A 8 -1.90 -20.76 22.05
C THR A 8 -3.09 -20.92 21.11
N THR A 9 -3.82 -22.03 21.22
CA THR A 9 -4.97 -22.30 20.35
C THR A 9 -6.06 -21.23 20.50
N ALA A 10 -6.37 -20.80 21.71
CA ALA A 10 -7.36 -19.75 21.97
C ALA A 10 -6.95 -18.40 21.36
N LEU A 11 -5.67 -18.00 21.49
CA LEU A 11 -5.15 -16.79 20.88
C LEU A 11 -5.25 -16.82 19.36
N PHE A 12 -4.82 -17.93 18.73
CA PHE A 12 -4.88 -18.06 17.28
C PHE A 12 -6.33 -18.20 16.77
N ALA A 13 -7.23 -18.81 17.54
CA ALA A 13 -8.65 -18.83 17.22
C ALA A 13 -9.23 -17.41 17.19
N TRP A 14 -8.93 -16.60 18.20
CA TRP A 14 -9.34 -15.20 18.27
C TRP A 14 -8.83 -14.39 17.07
N CYS A 15 -7.52 -14.44 16.80
CA CYS A 15 -6.92 -13.72 15.67
C CYS A 15 -7.46 -14.22 14.31
N THR A 16 -7.68 -15.54 14.17
CA THR A 16 -8.20 -16.13 12.91
C THR A 16 -9.65 -15.74 12.67
N PHE A 17 -10.48 -15.66 13.70
CA PHE A 17 -11.83 -15.13 13.59
C PHE A 17 -11.81 -13.73 12.96
N PHE A 18 -10.97 -12.83 13.48
CA PHE A 18 -10.83 -11.48 12.92
C PHE A 18 -10.19 -11.45 11.53
N ALA A 19 -9.26 -12.36 11.22
CA ALA A 19 -8.67 -12.45 9.88
C ALA A 19 -9.66 -12.95 8.81
N VAL A 20 -10.53 -13.90 9.17
CA VAL A 20 -11.44 -14.57 8.23
C VAL A 20 -12.77 -13.84 8.10
N VAL A 21 -13.39 -13.46 9.23
CA VAL A 21 -14.68 -12.77 9.27
C VAL A 21 -14.49 -11.28 9.03
N ALA A 22 -13.53 -10.67 9.73
CA ALA A 22 -13.22 -9.24 9.73
C ALA A 22 -14.46 -8.34 9.82
N PRO A 23 -15.15 -8.31 10.98
CA PRO A 23 -16.27 -7.42 11.19
C PRO A 23 -15.84 -5.96 11.00
N ARG A 24 -16.67 -5.16 10.32
CA ARG A 24 -16.40 -3.74 10.04
C ARG A 24 -17.26 -2.78 10.87
N ARG A 25 -18.25 -3.31 11.59
CA ARG A 25 -19.14 -2.55 12.47
C ARG A 25 -19.54 -3.41 13.68
N PRO A 26 -19.81 -2.79 14.86
CA PRO A 26 -19.60 -1.37 15.19
C PRO A 26 -18.11 -0.98 15.27
N ARG A 27 -17.79 0.32 15.40
CA ARG A 27 -16.39 0.85 15.39
C ARG A 27 -15.41 0.15 16.34
N PRO A 28 -15.78 -0.21 17.59
CA PRO A 28 -14.88 -0.95 18.48
C PRO A 28 -14.48 -2.31 17.90
N LEU A 29 -15.45 -3.04 17.36
CA LEU A 29 -15.22 -4.34 16.73
C LEU A 29 -14.40 -4.23 15.44
N ALA A 30 -14.59 -3.15 14.68
CA ALA A 30 -13.78 -2.85 13.49
C ALA A 30 -12.31 -2.58 13.87
N THR A 31 -12.07 -1.88 14.98
CA THR A 31 -10.73 -1.62 15.50
C THR A 31 -10.05 -2.91 15.97
N MET A 32 -10.77 -3.77 16.68
CA MET A 32 -10.29 -5.11 17.05
C MET A 32 -10.00 -5.97 15.81
N SER A 33 -10.88 -5.92 14.81
CA SER A 33 -10.72 -6.62 13.53
C SER A 33 -9.43 -6.26 12.83
N PHE A 34 -9.06 -4.99 12.81
CA PHE A 34 -7.77 -4.55 12.30
C PHE A 34 -6.61 -5.13 13.13
N TRP A 35 -6.57 -4.88 14.44
CA TRP A 35 -5.42 -5.22 15.27
C TRP A 35 -5.17 -6.73 15.41
N PHE A 36 -6.24 -7.52 15.55
CA PHE A 36 -6.14 -8.97 15.74
C PHE A 36 -6.16 -9.75 14.41
N GLY A 37 -6.76 -9.19 13.35
CA GLY A 37 -6.90 -9.87 12.07
C GLY A 37 -5.72 -9.67 11.12
N LEU A 38 -5.06 -8.51 11.14
CA LEU A 38 -4.08 -8.09 10.14
C LEU A 38 -2.97 -9.12 9.91
N GLY A 39 -2.28 -9.56 10.97
CA GLY A 39 -1.15 -10.47 10.85
C GLY A 39 -1.53 -11.79 10.18
N LEU A 40 -2.56 -12.47 10.69
CA LEU A 40 -2.99 -13.76 10.14
C LEU A 40 -3.76 -13.65 8.81
N ASN A 41 -4.25 -12.45 8.44
CA ASN A 41 -4.84 -12.20 7.13
C ASN A 41 -3.76 -12.11 6.02
N GLU A 42 -2.58 -11.58 6.34
CA GLU A 42 -1.47 -11.42 5.39
C GLU A 42 -0.46 -12.56 5.43
N VAL A 43 -0.14 -13.09 6.61
CA VAL A 43 0.84 -14.18 6.81
C VAL A 43 0.22 -15.39 7.54
N PRO A 44 -0.87 -15.98 7.03
CA PRO A 44 -1.58 -17.08 7.70
C PRO A 44 -0.71 -18.32 7.95
N PHE A 45 0.31 -18.54 7.11
CA PHE A 45 1.21 -19.70 7.20
C PHE A 45 1.96 -19.75 8.53
N VAL A 46 2.36 -18.59 9.08
CA VAL A 46 3.02 -18.51 10.39
C VAL A 46 2.10 -19.08 11.48
N GLY A 47 0.81 -18.75 11.43
CA GLY A 47 -0.17 -19.31 12.36
C GLY A 47 -0.38 -20.80 12.19
N ILE A 48 -0.39 -21.29 10.94
CA ILE A 48 -0.45 -22.73 10.66
C ILE A 48 0.76 -23.44 11.27
N TYR A 49 1.98 -22.92 11.07
CA TYR A 49 3.20 -23.52 11.60
C TYR A 49 3.20 -23.58 13.12
N VAL A 50 2.79 -22.49 13.79
CA VAL A 50 2.71 -22.44 15.26
C VAL A 50 1.69 -23.45 15.78
N LEU A 51 0.51 -23.54 15.18
CA LEU A 51 -0.54 -24.47 15.62
C LEU A 51 -0.14 -25.93 15.38
N VAL A 52 0.48 -26.25 14.25
CA VAL A 52 1.00 -27.59 13.96
C VAL A 52 2.11 -27.97 14.94
N ALA A 53 3.08 -27.08 15.17
CA ALA A 53 4.17 -27.33 16.11
C ALA A 53 3.65 -27.49 17.55
N SER A 54 2.70 -26.65 17.97
CA SER A 54 2.11 -26.71 19.30
C SER A 54 1.29 -28.00 19.50
N THR A 55 0.54 -28.43 18.47
CA THR A 55 -0.20 -29.70 18.50
C THR A 55 0.75 -30.90 18.53
N ALA A 56 1.83 -30.88 17.72
CA ALA A 56 2.84 -31.95 17.70
C ALA A 56 3.59 -32.06 19.04
N LEU A 57 3.90 -30.93 19.69
CA LEU A 57 4.53 -30.92 21.01
C LEU A 57 3.61 -31.53 22.07
N ALA A 58 2.33 -31.16 22.07
CA ALA A 58 1.33 -31.74 22.97
C ALA A 58 1.17 -33.26 22.74
N ALA A 59 1.24 -33.71 21.48
CA ALA A 59 1.23 -35.13 21.13
C ALA A 59 2.46 -35.86 21.71
N ALA A 60 3.65 -35.30 21.50
CA ALA A 60 4.90 -35.87 21.98
C ALA A 60 4.99 -35.97 23.51
N GLN A 61 4.29 -35.08 24.22
CA GLN A 61 4.20 -35.08 25.68
C GLN A 61 3.13 -36.04 26.24
N GLY A 62 2.36 -36.74 25.37
CA GLY A 62 1.28 -37.62 25.78
C GLY A 62 0.04 -36.89 26.31
N ASP A 63 -0.04 -35.57 26.10
CA ASP A 63 -1.05 -34.70 26.71
C ASP A 63 -2.40 -34.70 25.97
N LEU A 64 -2.49 -35.39 24.83
CA LEU A 64 -3.68 -35.42 23.96
C LEU A 64 -4.81 -36.33 24.44
N GLU A 65 -4.55 -37.20 25.43
CA GLU A 65 -5.56 -38.17 25.89
C GLU A 65 -6.69 -37.53 26.70
N SER A 66 -6.44 -36.38 27.33
CA SER A 66 -7.44 -35.69 28.13
C SER A 66 -8.59 -35.13 27.27
N PRO A 67 -9.86 -35.15 27.77
CA PRO A 67 -11.00 -34.63 27.02
C PRO A 67 -10.82 -33.21 26.50
N GLY A 68 -10.24 -32.32 27.31
CA GLY A 68 -10.01 -30.94 26.89
C GLY A 68 -8.87 -30.77 25.88
N ALA A 69 -7.89 -31.69 25.83
CA ALA A 69 -6.89 -31.69 24.77
C ALA A 69 -7.49 -32.15 23.43
N LYS A 70 -8.43 -33.10 23.45
CA LYS A 70 -9.23 -33.48 22.25
C LYS A 70 -10.04 -32.30 21.72
N VAL A 71 -10.72 -31.56 22.60
CA VAL A 71 -11.44 -30.32 22.22
C VAL A 71 -10.49 -29.28 21.67
N THR A 72 -9.35 -29.03 22.31
CA THR A 72 -8.34 -28.06 21.86
C THR A 72 -7.80 -28.43 20.49
N THR A 73 -7.56 -29.71 20.23
CA THR A 73 -7.12 -30.23 18.93
C THR A 73 -8.18 -30.00 17.85
N ALA A 74 -9.45 -30.26 18.16
CA ALA A 74 -10.54 -29.98 17.24
C ALA A 74 -10.65 -28.48 16.90
N VAL A 75 -10.53 -27.61 17.91
CA VAL A 75 -10.49 -26.15 17.70
C VAL A 75 -9.29 -25.78 16.84
N SER A 76 -8.09 -26.28 17.15
CA SER A 76 -6.87 -26.04 16.36
C SER A 76 -7.06 -26.41 14.89
N ALA A 77 -7.68 -27.56 14.60
CA ALA A 77 -7.98 -27.97 13.23
C ALA A 77 -8.92 -26.98 12.50
N VAL A 78 -9.99 -26.51 13.17
CA VAL A 78 -10.90 -25.49 12.62
C VAL A 78 -10.15 -24.18 12.35
N VAL A 79 -9.26 -23.78 13.24
CA VAL A 79 -8.43 -22.57 13.08
C VAL A 79 -7.49 -22.71 11.89
N ILE A 80 -6.83 -23.86 11.72
CA ILE A 80 -5.98 -24.15 10.56
C ILE A 80 -6.78 -24.06 9.25
N VAL A 81 -8.02 -24.57 9.21
CA VAL A 81 -8.91 -24.42 8.03
C VAL A 81 -9.20 -22.94 7.76
N GLY A 82 -9.50 -22.15 8.79
CA GLY A 82 -9.70 -20.70 8.66
C GLY A 82 -8.47 -19.99 8.08
N LEU A 83 -7.27 -20.34 8.56
CA LEU A 83 -6.01 -19.81 8.04
C LEU A 83 -5.74 -20.25 6.60
N ALA A 84 -6.08 -21.49 6.24
CA ALA A 84 -5.99 -21.99 4.87
C ALA A 84 -6.91 -21.20 3.92
N VAL A 85 -8.11 -20.82 4.36
CA VAL A 85 -9.00 -19.92 3.61
C VAL A 85 -8.35 -18.54 3.40
N SER A 86 -7.74 -17.96 4.43
CA SER A 86 -7.01 -16.68 4.32
C SER A 86 -5.82 -16.80 3.35
N ALA A 87 -5.06 -17.90 3.41
CA ALA A 87 -3.95 -18.17 2.50
C ALA A 87 -4.44 -18.27 1.05
N TRP A 88 -5.48 -19.06 0.82
CA TRP A 88 -6.10 -19.23 -0.50
C TRP A 88 -6.59 -17.90 -1.09
N ARG A 89 -7.20 -17.03 -0.28
CA ARG A 89 -7.61 -15.67 -0.71
C ARG A 89 -6.39 -14.85 -1.14
N GLY A 90 -5.30 -14.89 -0.36
CA GLY A 90 -4.04 -14.22 -0.69
C GLY A 90 -3.45 -14.71 -2.02
N LEU A 91 -3.41 -16.03 -2.23
CA LEU A 91 -2.88 -16.65 -3.46
C LEU A 91 -3.69 -16.33 -4.72
N ARG A 92 -4.99 -16.01 -4.60
CA ARG A 92 -5.86 -15.63 -5.72
C ARG A 92 -5.77 -14.15 -6.12
N THR A 93 -5.01 -13.34 -5.36
CA THR A 93 -4.88 -11.91 -5.60
C THR A 93 -4.37 -11.61 -7.01
N ASP A 94 -3.52 -12.46 -7.59
CA ASP A 94 -3.02 -12.25 -8.96
C ASP A 94 -4.09 -12.29 -10.03
N GLN A 95 -5.09 -13.17 -9.87
CA GLN A 95 -6.21 -13.24 -10.82
C GLN A 95 -7.08 -11.98 -10.73
N VAL A 96 -7.14 -11.36 -9.57
CA VAL A 96 -7.87 -10.11 -9.35
C VAL A 96 -7.09 -8.94 -9.94
N VAL A 97 -5.80 -8.83 -9.63
CA VAL A 97 -4.92 -7.78 -10.17
C VAL A 97 -4.80 -7.89 -11.69
N GLY A 98 -4.64 -9.10 -12.23
CA GLY A 98 -4.58 -9.35 -13.66
C GLY A 98 -5.84 -8.90 -14.40
N ARG A 99 -7.03 -9.24 -13.86
CA ARG A 99 -8.31 -8.76 -14.42
C ARG A 99 -8.46 -7.24 -14.31
N ALA A 100 -8.03 -6.65 -13.19
CA ALA A 100 -8.06 -5.20 -13.02
C ALA A 100 -7.17 -4.48 -14.04
N LEU A 101 -5.98 -5.01 -14.32
CA LEU A 101 -5.08 -4.51 -15.36
C LEU A 101 -5.70 -4.63 -16.75
N GLU A 102 -6.28 -5.79 -17.10
CA GLU A 102 -6.93 -5.97 -18.40
C GLU A 102 -8.15 -5.04 -18.58
N GLN A 103 -8.93 -4.82 -17.52
CA GLN A 103 -10.07 -3.89 -17.54
C GLN A 103 -9.62 -2.43 -17.66
N GLY A 104 -8.56 -2.03 -16.97
CA GLY A 104 -8.09 -0.63 -16.97
C GLY A 104 -7.21 -0.29 -18.17
N LEU A 105 -6.26 -1.16 -18.51
CA LEU A 105 -5.26 -0.93 -19.56
C LEU A 105 -5.71 -1.41 -20.94
N GLY A 106 -6.79 -2.18 -21.01
CA GLY A 106 -7.30 -2.81 -22.23
C GLY A 106 -6.74 -4.21 -22.49
N THR A 107 -7.41 -4.97 -23.36
CA THR A 107 -6.91 -6.26 -23.84
C THR A 107 -5.61 -6.04 -24.64
N GLY A 108 -4.64 -6.96 -24.49
CA GLY A 108 -3.34 -6.82 -25.17
C GLY A 108 -2.40 -5.75 -24.58
N TRP A 109 -2.69 -5.19 -23.40
CA TRP A 109 -1.79 -4.19 -22.77
C TRP A 109 -0.34 -4.69 -22.62
N ARG A 110 -0.16 -6.01 -22.51
CA ARG A 110 1.16 -6.66 -22.41
C ARG A 110 2.00 -6.43 -23.66
N ASP A 111 1.39 -6.32 -24.84
CA ASP A 111 2.09 -6.10 -26.11
C ASP A 111 2.68 -4.69 -26.19
N ARG A 112 2.18 -3.76 -25.37
CA ARG A 112 2.73 -2.40 -25.24
C ARG A 112 3.88 -2.30 -24.25
N VAL A 113 4.08 -3.31 -23.40
CA VAL A 113 5.09 -3.29 -22.34
C VAL A 113 6.35 -4.00 -22.83
N HIS A 114 7.42 -3.22 -23.00
CA HIS A 114 8.70 -3.71 -23.53
C HIS A 114 9.73 -4.07 -22.45
N VAL A 115 9.38 -3.89 -21.17
CA VAL A 115 10.26 -4.24 -20.03
C VAL A 115 9.89 -5.60 -19.45
N PRO A 116 10.87 -6.42 -19.03
CA PRO A 116 10.59 -7.72 -18.45
C PRO A 116 9.90 -7.58 -17.10
N LEU A 117 8.64 -7.99 -17.02
CA LEU A 117 7.90 -8.10 -15.77
C LEU A 117 8.35 -9.33 -14.99
N ARG A 118 8.53 -9.19 -13.67
CA ARG A 118 9.04 -10.29 -12.86
C ARG A 118 7.99 -11.39 -12.72
N ARG A 119 8.30 -12.58 -13.24
CA ARG A 119 7.42 -13.76 -13.18
C ARG A 119 7.62 -14.61 -11.93
N HIS A 120 8.83 -14.63 -11.36
CA HIS A 120 9.16 -15.49 -10.22
C HIS A 120 8.96 -14.80 -8.87
N ARG A 121 8.12 -15.43 -8.04
CA ARG A 121 7.85 -15.00 -6.66
C ARG A 121 8.87 -15.60 -5.70
N PRO A 122 9.34 -14.82 -4.71
CA PRO A 122 10.24 -15.32 -3.69
C PRO A 122 9.47 -16.11 -2.61
N TRP A 123 8.85 -17.24 -2.98
CA TRP A 123 7.99 -18.04 -2.11
C TRP A 123 8.64 -18.41 -0.78
N ALA A 124 9.92 -18.79 -0.79
CA ALA A 124 10.64 -19.09 0.45
C ALA A 124 10.67 -17.89 1.41
N ARG A 125 10.85 -16.65 0.91
CA ARG A 125 10.81 -15.44 1.75
C ARG A 125 9.39 -15.15 2.23
N ILE A 126 8.39 -15.28 1.35
CA ILE A 126 6.98 -15.04 1.69
C ILE A 126 6.50 -16.02 2.78
N LEU A 127 6.87 -17.29 2.67
CA LEU A 127 6.42 -18.34 3.59
C LEU A 127 7.22 -18.36 4.89
N LEU A 128 8.55 -18.13 4.86
CA LEU A 128 9.42 -18.33 6.02
C LEU A 128 9.90 -17.03 6.68
N LEU A 129 10.05 -15.96 5.90
CA LEU A 129 10.69 -14.71 6.35
C LEU A 129 9.91 -13.45 5.90
N PRO A 130 8.59 -13.35 6.14
CA PRO A 130 7.75 -12.28 5.58
C PRO A 130 8.10 -10.87 6.11
N GLY A 131 8.86 -10.78 7.21
CA GLY A 131 9.40 -9.52 7.74
C GLY A 131 10.77 -9.13 7.17
N LEU A 132 11.49 -10.03 6.50
CA LEU A 132 12.82 -9.77 5.94
C LEU A 132 12.72 -9.25 4.51
N MET A 133 12.54 -7.94 4.39
CA MET A 133 12.25 -7.28 3.11
C MET A 133 13.48 -6.66 2.44
N ARG A 134 14.65 -6.68 3.09
CA ARG A 134 15.87 -6.06 2.57
C ARG A 134 16.41 -6.87 1.38
N GLN A 135 16.73 -6.18 0.30
CA GLN A 135 17.48 -6.75 -0.82
C GLN A 135 18.93 -6.26 -0.78
N ARG A 136 19.89 -7.10 -1.22
CA ARG A 136 21.33 -6.86 -1.07
C ARG A 136 21.89 -5.88 -2.10
N ASP A 137 21.28 -5.88 -3.28
CA ASP A 137 21.55 -5.02 -4.43
C ASP A 137 21.00 -3.58 -4.25
N VAL A 138 20.05 -3.40 -3.34
CA VAL A 138 19.45 -2.09 -3.03
C VAL A 138 20.15 -1.43 -1.84
N GLN A 139 20.64 -0.21 -2.07
CA GLN A 139 21.13 0.70 -1.03
C GLN A 139 19.98 1.59 -0.54
N ARG A 140 19.84 1.72 0.78
CA ARG A 140 19.01 2.74 1.42
C ARG A 140 19.91 3.87 1.92
N ILE A 141 19.67 5.09 1.45
CA ILE A 141 20.31 6.33 1.91
C ILE A 141 19.28 7.03 2.81
N PRO A 142 19.47 6.99 4.15
CA PRO A 142 18.44 7.45 5.07
C PRO A 142 18.55 8.94 5.41
N ASN A 143 17.43 9.53 5.83
CA ASN A 143 17.36 10.83 6.51
C ASN A 143 17.90 12.03 5.71
N ILE A 144 17.58 12.10 4.42
CA ILE A 144 17.82 13.29 3.62
C ILE A 144 16.76 14.34 3.97
N GLY A 145 17.18 15.57 4.26
CA GLY A 145 16.28 16.69 4.54
C GLY A 145 15.69 17.27 3.27
N TYR A 146 14.38 17.50 3.25
CA TYR A 146 13.69 18.18 2.14
C TYR A 146 13.01 19.49 2.57
N GLY A 147 13.10 19.85 3.85
CA GLY A 147 12.50 21.05 4.42
C GLY A 147 12.80 21.23 5.90
N ASP A 148 12.24 22.27 6.50
CA ASP A 148 12.72 22.80 7.79
C ASP A 148 12.04 22.20 9.03
N ALA A 149 11.08 21.27 8.87
CA ALA A 149 10.38 20.65 10.01
C ALA A 149 11.17 19.52 10.69
N GLY A 150 12.50 19.57 10.64
CA GLY A 150 13.42 18.61 11.24
C GLY A 150 13.08 17.17 10.86
N ARG A 151 12.88 16.29 11.85
CA ARG A 151 12.62 14.85 11.63
C ARG A 151 11.39 14.54 10.76
N TRP A 152 10.45 15.48 10.68
CA TRP A 152 9.22 15.35 9.89
C TRP A 152 9.46 15.62 8.42
N ASN A 153 10.46 16.44 8.06
CA ASN A 153 10.85 16.69 6.68
C ASN A 153 12.11 15.90 6.29
N LEU A 154 12.09 14.60 6.61
CA LEU A 154 13.11 13.64 6.21
C LEU A 154 12.55 12.63 5.23
N LEU A 155 13.36 12.25 4.23
CA LEU A 155 13.09 11.17 3.30
C LEU A 155 14.23 10.15 3.27
N ASP A 156 13.92 8.95 2.80
CA ASP A 156 14.88 7.88 2.52
C ASP A 156 14.85 7.55 1.04
N ILE A 157 16.03 7.35 0.45
CA ILE A 157 16.20 6.97 -0.95
C ILE A 157 16.58 5.49 -1.01
N TYR A 158 15.87 4.72 -1.82
CA TYR A 158 16.10 3.32 -2.14
C TYR A 158 16.48 3.24 -3.61
N ARG A 159 17.71 2.82 -3.89
CA ARG A 159 18.20 2.68 -5.27
C ARG A 159 19.20 1.53 -5.37
N ARG A 160 19.42 1.02 -6.58
CA ARG A 160 20.54 0.11 -6.84
C ARG A 160 21.85 0.90 -6.81
N ARG A 161 22.98 0.24 -6.53
CA ARG A 161 24.29 0.93 -6.54
C ARG A 161 24.71 1.37 -7.94
N ASP A 162 24.32 0.58 -8.93
CA ASP A 162 24.48 0.76 -10.36
C ASP A 162 23.13 1.15 -11.00
N THR A 163 22.38 2.04 -10.34
CA THR A 163 21.12 2.58 -10.89
C THR A 163 21.37 3.13 -12.30
N PRO A 164 20.59 2.72 -13.32
CA PRO A 164 20.70 3.27 -14.67
C PRO A 164 20.47 4.78 -14.69
N GLN A 165 21.06 5.48 -15.65
CA GLN A 165 20.72 6.88 -15.90
C GLN A 165 19.26 6.99 -16.36
N ASN A 166 18.65 8.13 -16.04
CA ASN A 166 17.25 8.45 -16.35
C ASN A 166 16.23 7.46 -15.76
N ALA A 167 16.52 6.95 -14.55
CA ALA A 167 15.64 6.04 -13.85
C ALA A 167 14.30 6.70 -13.47
N PRO A 168 13.15 6.02 -13.63
CA PRO A 168 11.89 6.52 -13.11
C PRO A 168 11.90 6.62 -11.58
N VAL A 169 11.13 7.58 -11.06
CA VAL A 169 11.04 7.88 -9.62
C VAL A 169 9.71 7.41 -9.06
N LEU A 170 9.73 6.82 -7.87
CA LEU A 170 8.52 6.60 -7.07
C LEU A 170 8.64 7.32 -5.73
N ILE A 171 7.79 8.31 -5.45
CA ILE A 171 7.61 8.87 -4.10
C ILE A 171 6.53 8.08 -3.37
N TYR A 172 6.78 7.71 -2.11
CA TYR A 172 5.86 6.99 -1.25
C TYR A 172 5.59 7.72 0.07
N PHE A 173 4.31 7.91 0.37
CA PHE A 173 3.82 8.47 1.65
C PHE A 173 3.15 7.39 2.51
N HIS A 174 3.57 7.30 3.77
CA HIS A 174 3.04 6.32 4.72
C HIS A 174 1.64 6.67 5.23
N GLY A 175 0.93 5.68 5.78
CA GLY A 175 -0.35 5.84 6.45
C GLY A 175 -0.21 6.23 7.92
N GLY A 176 -1.30 6.10 8.68
CA GLY A 176 -1.30 6.36 10.13
C GLY A 176 -2.18 7.53 10.60
N ARG A 177 -3.28 7.79 9.87
CA ARG A 177 -4.34 8.76 10.25
C ARG A 177 -3.84 10.20 10.51
N TYR A 178 -2.71 10.55 9.90
CA TYR A 178 -2.00 11.82 10.12
C TYR A 178 -1.55 12.04 11.57
N THR A 179 -1.59 11.03 12.45
CA THR A 179 -1.19 11.10 13.86
C THR A 179 -0.03 10.17 14.20
N SER A 180 0.27 9.23 13.31
CA SER A 180 1.34 8.25 13.47
C SER A 180 1.91 7.85 12.10
N GLY A 181 2.97 7.03 12.10
CA GLY A 181 3.59 6.49 10.90
C GLY A 181 5.03 6.95 10.73
N ALA A 182 5.73 6.33 9.78
CA ALA A 182 7.12 6.63 9.44
C ALA A 182 7.48 6.08 8.05
N LYS A 183 8.40 6.76 7.37
CA LYS A 183 8.98 6.44 6.05
C LYS A 183 9.67 5.06 5.91
N ASN A 184 9.79 4.30 7.00
CA ASN A 184 10.43 2.99 7.01
C ASN A 184 9.48 1.85 7.44
N ARG A 185 8.15 2.11 7.51
CA ARG A 185 7.17 1.16 8.05
C ARG A 185 6.47 0.32 6.97
N GLU A 186 5.90 0.98 5.98
CA GLU A 186 4.95 0.39 5.02
C GLU A 186 5.55 0.31 3.60
N ALA A 187 4.89 -0.41 2.69
CA ALA A 187 5.28 -0.63 1.30
C ALA A 187 6.73 -1.07 1.02
N ARG A 188 7.48 -1.54 2.03
CA ARG A 188 8.89 -1.92 1.85
C ARG A 188 9.09 -2.96 0.74
N PRO A 189 8.26 -4.02 0.60
CA PRO A 189 8.39 -4.94 -0.54
C PRO A 189 8.28 -4.24 -1.90
N LEU A 190 7.40 -3.24 -2.04
CA LEU A 190 7.28 -2.42 -3.26
C LEU A 190 8.54 -1.59 -3.51
N LEU A 191 8.99 -0.83 -2.51
CA LEU A 191 10.16 0.05 -2.63
C LEU A 191 11.43 -0.73 -3.00
N TYR A 192 11.69 -1.83 -2.30
CA TYR A 192 12.84 -2.68 -2.60
C TYR A 192 12.71 -3.36 -3.96
N ARG A 193 11.49 -3.73 -4.39
CA ARG A 193 11.28 -4.37 -5.68
C ARG A 193 11.61 -3.42 -6.84
N LEU A 194 10.99 -2.24 -6.84
CA LEU A 194 11.21 -1.28 -7.91
C LEU A 194 12.66 -0.78 -7.91
N ALA A 195 13.24 -0.51 -6.73
CA ALA A 195 14.65 -0.14 -6.63
C ALA A 195 15.60 -1.23 -7.19
N SER A 196 15.32 -2.51 -6.95
CA SER A 196 16.09 -3.62 -7.54
C SER A 196 15.98 -3.69 -9.08
N GLN A 197 14.90 -3.13 -9.64
CA GLN A 197 14.67 -3.02 -11.09
C GLN A 197 15.20 -1.71 -11.69
N GLY A 198 15.97 -0.93 -10.92
CA GLY A 198 16.62 0.29 -11.39
C GLY A 198 15.80 1.56 -11.22
N TRP A 199 14.70 1.54 -10.46
CA TRP A 199 14.00 2.76 -10.05
C TRP A 199 14.77 3.49 -8.94
N VAL A 200 14.51 4.79 -8.81
CA VAL A 200 14.83 5.53 -7.59
C VAL A 200 13.53 5.67 -6.78
N CYS A 201 13.43 4.93 -5.67
CA CYS A 201 12.26 5.00 -4.81
C CYS A 201 12.55 5.86 -3.58
N ILE A 202 11.63 6.75 -3.24
CA ILE A 202 11.75 7.72 -2.16
C ILE A 202 10.61 7.48 -1.21
N SER A 203 10.90 7.29 0.08
CA SER A 203 9.87 7.29 1.11
C SER A 203 10.05 8.46 2.04
N ALA A 204 9.02 9.28 2.20
CA ALA A 204 9.09 10.52 2.96
C ALA A 204 8.22 10.48 4.22
N ASN A 205 8.74 11.07 5.28
CA ASN A 205 7.91 11.55 6.38
C ASN A 205 7.18 12.82 5.93
N TYR A 206 6.18 13.21 6.71
CA TYR A 206 5.54 14.52 6.66
C TYR A 206 5.15 14.90 8.10
N ARG A 207 4.90 16.18 8.39
CA ARG A 207 4.46 16.58 9.74
C ARG A 207 3.17 15.86 10.11
N LEU A 208 3.06 15.40 11.35
CA LEU A 208 1.86 14.76 11.88
C LEU A 208 1.09 15.75 12.77
N ARG A 209 -0.09 15.34 13.24
CA ARG A 209 -0.80 16.06 14.30
C ARG A 209 -0.12 15.81 15.65
N PRO A 210 -0.12 16.81 16.55
CA PRO A 210 -0.74 18.13 16.42
C PRO A 210 0.16 19.19 15.74
N GLN A 211 1.34 18.82 15.22
CA GLN A 211 2.29 19.79 14.65
C GLN A 211 1.76 20.51 13.40
N THR A 212 0.88 19.84 12.64
CA THR A 212 0.14 20.47 11.55
C THR A 212 -1.20 19.79 11.30
N THR A 213 -2.07 20.45 10.56
CA THR A 213 -3.35 19.93 10.04
C THR A 213 -3.36 20.11 8.52
N PHE A 214 -4.47 19.78 7.85
CA PHE A 214 -4.66 20.24 6.48
C PHE A 214 -4.64 21.79 6.41
N PRO A 215 -3.98 22.42 5.42
CA PRO A 215 -3.26 21.85 4.28
C PRO A 215 -1.77 21.52 4.52
N GLY A 216 -1.24 21.71 5.73
CA GLY A 216 0.18 21.51 6.03
C GLY A 216 0.75 20.12 5.71
N HIS A 217 -0.04 19.05 5.89
CA HIS A 217 0.36 17.70 5.43
C HIS A 217 0.54 17.65 3.90
N GLN A 218 -0.35 18.30 3.17
CA GLN A 218 -0.34 18.35 1.71
C GLN A 218 0.82 19.20 1.19
N ILE A 219 1.10 20.32 1.86
CA ILE A 219 2.26 21.17 1.58
C ILE A 219 3.56 20.37 1.74
N ASP A 220 3.71 19.60 2.82
CA ASP A 220 4.89 18.76 3.03
C ASP A 220 5.04 17.70 1.93
N ALA A 221 3.95 17.09 1.50
CA ALA A 221 3.96 16.12 0.40
C ALA A 221 4.41 16.76 -0.93
N LYS A 222 3.93 17.97 -1.23
CA LYS A 222 4.35 18.72 -2.42
C LYS A 222 5.80 19.20 -2.34
N LYS A 223 6.31 19.57 -1.16
CA LYS A 223 7.75 19.86 -0.97
C LYS A 223 8.64 18.67 -1.33
N VAL A 224 8.19 17.44 -1.07
CA VAL A 224 8.93 16.24 -1.52
C VAL A 224 8.97 16.16 -3.04
N ILE A 225 7.88 16.47 -3.73
CA ILE A 225 7.86 16.49 -5.21
C ILE A 225 8.82 17.54 -5.73
N ALA A 226 8.76 18.77 -5.20
CA ALA A 226 9.69 19.85 -5.56
C ALA A 226 11.15 19.45 -5.34
N TRP A 227 11.46 18.86 -4.17
CA TRP A 227 12.79 18.36 -3.86
C TRP A 227 13.25 17.30 -4.87
N VAL A 228 12.37 16.38 -5.26
CA VAL A 228 12.65 15.36 -6.28
C VAL A 228 12.93 15.97 -7.65
N ARG A 229 12.20 17.02 -8.05
CA ARG A 229 12.46 17.70 -9.32
C ARG A 229 13.88 18.25 -9.40
N GLU A 230 14.38 18.77 -8.29
CA GLU A 230 15.70 19.39 -8.22
C GLU A 230 16.83 18.37 -8.00
N HIS A 231 16.67 17.43 -7.06
CA HIS A 231 17.78 16.63 -6.54
C HIS A 231 17.80 15.18 -7.03
N ALA A 232 16.69 14.64 -7.56
CA ALA A 232 16.65 13.25 -8.01
C ALA A 232 17.65 12.91 -9.15
N PRO A 233 18.03 13.84 -10.06
CA PRO A 233 19.11 13.62 -11.03
C PRO A 233 20.44 13.21 -10.40
N GLU A 234 20.79 13.73 -9.22
CA GLU A 234 22.00 13.34 -8.48
C GLU A 234 22.02 11.85 -8.11
N TYR A 235 20.83 11.25 -8.03
CA TYR A 235 20.63 9.84 -7.70
C TYR A 235 20.46 8.95 -8.95
N GLY A 236 20.59 9.52 -10.15
CA GLY A 236 20.43 8.84 -11.44
C GLY A 236 18.99 8.83 -11.97
N ALA A 237 18.09 9.59 -11.34
CA ALA A 237 16.67 9.59 -11.68
C ALA A 237 16.29 10.68 -12.69
N ASP A 238 15.31 10.37 -13.53
CA ASP A 238 14.65 11.32 -14.41
C ASP A 238 13.39 11.87 -13.71
N PRO A 239 13.40 13.14 -13.26
CA PRO A 239 12.27 13.72 -12.54
C PRO A 239 11.02 13.89 -13.41
N SER A 240 11.12 13.81 -14.75
CA SER A 240 9.94 13.85 -15.65
C SER A 240 9.11 12.56 -15.60
N ARG A 241 9.67 11.48 -15.04
CA ARG A 241 9.07 10.14 -14.92
C ARG A 241 8.73 9.82 -13.47
N LEU A 242 7.95 10.70 -12.84
CA LEU A 242 7.69 10.73 -11.41
C LEU A 242 6.32 10.13 -11.07
N PHE A 243 6.33 9.04 -10.32
CA PHE A 243 5.14 8.38 -9.78
C PHE A 243 4.97 8.76 -8.32
N VAL A 244 3.74 8.97 -7.89
CA VAL A 244 3.40 9.16 -6.47
C VAL A 244 2.58 7.99 -5.96
N ALA A 245 2.90 7.52 -4.77
CA ALA A 245 2.23 6.42 -4.12
C ALA A 245 1.99 6.70 -2.65
N GLY A 246 1.01 6.01 -2.08
CA GLY A 246 0.85 6.01 -0.64
C GLY A 246 -0.18 5.01 -0.17
N SER A 247 -0.21 4.87 1.15
CA SER A 247 -1.11 3.98 1.88
C SER A 247 -2.08 4.76 2.76
N SER A 248 -3.36 4.38 2.82
CA SER A 248 -4.32 4.98 3.77
C SER A 248 -4.34 6.53 3.72
N ALA A 249 -3.92 7.22 4.79
CA ALA A 249 -3.72 8.68 4.81
C ALA A 249 -2.63 9.17 3.81
N GLY A 250 -1.55 8.42 3.62
CA GLY A 250 -0.55 8.72 2.59
C GLY A 250 -1.08 8.53 1.17
N SER A 251 -2.02 7.59 0.97
CA SER A 251 -2.72 7.46 -0.31
C SER A 251 -3.61 8.67 -0.62
N ASN A 252 -4.21 9.27 0.41
CA ASN A 252 -4.96 10.52 0.27
C ASN A 252 -4.02 11.66 -0.18
N LEU A 253 -2.86 11.82 0.48
CA LEU A 253 -1.83 12.78 0.08
C LEU A 253 -1.36 12.55 -1.37
N ALA A 254 -1.06 11.29 -1.72
CA ALA A 254 -0.64 10.93 -3.07
C ALA A 254 -1.71 11.28 -4.11
N SER A 255 -2.99 10.98 -3.83
CA SER A 255 -4.09 11.35 -4.74
C SER A 255 -4.29 12.86 -4.84
N LEU A 256 -4.19 13.61 -3.74
CA LEU A 256 -4.27 15.07 -3.79
C LEU A 256 -3.11 15.67 -4.57
N CYS A 257 -1.88 15.18 -4.39
CA CYS A 257 -0.72 15.63 -5.20
C CYS A 257 -1.00 15.43 -6.69
N ALA A 258 -1.54 14.28 -7.07
CA ALA A 258 -1.83 13.96 -8.47
C ALA A 258 -3.00 14.78 -9.06
N LEU A 259 -3.96 15.20 -8.24
CA LEU A 259 -5.14 15.95 -8.68
C LEU A 259 -4.97 17.47 -8.60
N THR A 260 -3.93 17.95 -7.93
CA THR A 260 -3.70 19.39 -7.69
C THR A 260 -2.31 19.84 -8.17
N PRO A 261 -1.85 19.44 -9.37
CA PRO A 261 -0.53 19.84 -9.85
C PRO A 261 -0.44 21.37 -9.88
N ASN A 262 0.66 21.92 -9.36
CA ASN A 262 0.97 23.36 -9.37
C ASN A 262 -0.04 24.27 -8.64
N GLU A 263 -0.99 23.68 -7.89
CA GLU A 263 -1.97 24.44 -7.11
C GLU A 263 -1.29 25.29 -6.01
N PRO A 264 -1.35 26.65 -6.10
CA PRO A 264 -0.58 27.55 -5.24
C PRO A 264 -0.94 27.46 -3.75
N VAL A 265 -2.21 27.19 -3.40
CA VAL A 265 -2.61 27.07 -1.98
C VAL A 265 -1.88 25.93 -1.25
N PHE A 266 -1.35 24.96 -2.00
CA PHE A 266 -0.55 23.86 -1.47
C PHE A 266 0.97 24.04 -1.66
N GLN A 267 1.42 25.20 -2.16
CA GLN A 267 2.83 25.48 -2.45
C GLN A 267 3.34 26.81 -1.88
N PRO A 268 2.96 27.24 -0.65
CA PRO A 268 3.41 28.51 -0.12
C PRO A 268 4.94 28.54 -0.01
N GLY A 269 5.57 29.49 -0.69
CA GLY A 269 7.02 29.70 -0.72
C GLY A 269 7.79 28.82 -1.72
N PHE A 270 7.09 28.06 -2.57
CA PHE A 270 7.69 27.29 -3.67
C PHE A 270 6.71 27.16 -4.86
N GLU A 271 5.97 28.23 -5.13
CA GLU A 271 4.91 28.30 -6.13
C GLU A 271 5.42 28.05 -7.56
N SER A 272 6.70 28.36 -7.83
CA SER A 272 7.34 28.12 -9.12
C SER A 272 7.75 26.67 -9.38
N ALA A 273 7.72 25.80 -8.35
CA ALA A 273 8.12 24.41 -8.50
C ALA A 273 7.05 23.59 -9.24
N ASP A 274 7.48 22.81 -10.23
CA ASP A 274 6.60 21.84 -10.90
C ASP A 274 6.29 20.65 -9.96
N THR A 275 5.02 20.54 -9.57
CA THR A 275 4.51 19.43 -8.75
C THR A 275 3.61 18.47 -9.53
N SER A 276 3.62 18.53 -10.86
CA SER A 276 2.97 17.53 -11.70
C SER A 276 3.57 16.13 -11.46
N VAL A 277 2.79 15.08 -11.73
CA VAL A 277 3.20 13.68 -11.59
C VAL A 277 2.76 12.88 -12.81
N THR A 278 3.53 11.85 -13.17
CA THR A 278 3.25 10.95 -14.29
C THR A 278 2.05 10.04 -14.01
N ALA A 279 1.94 9.51 -12.79
CA ALA A 279 0.81 8.67 -12.37
C ALA A 279 0.73 8.52 -10.84
N ALA A 280 -0.42 8.07 -10.35
CA ALA A 280 -0.68 7.85 -8.93
C ALA A 280 -0.99 6.38 -8.59
N ILE A 281 -0.47 5.90 -7.47
CA ILE A 281 -0.70 4.55 -6.92
C ILE A 281 -1.29 4.66 -5.52
N CYS A 282 -2.54 4.27 -5.35
CA CYS A 282 -3.29 4.41 -4.11
C CYS A 282 -3.53 3.05 -3.47
N LEU A 283 -2.93 2.81 -2.30
CA LEU A 283 -3.10 1.58 -1.53
C LEU A 283 -4.06 1.82 -0.36
N TYR A 284 -5.21 1.12 -0.38
CA TYR A 284 -6.25 1.16 0.66
C TYR A 284 -6.55 2.58 1.19
N GLY A 285 -6.72 3.51 0.24
CA GLY A 285 -6.74 4.94 0.53
C GLY A 285 -7.95 5.41 1.34
N TYR A 286 -7.73 6.42 2.16
CA TYR A 286 -8.81 7.08 2.89
C TYR A 286 -9.32 8.28 2.10
N TYR A 287 -10.55 8.18 1.58
CA TYR A 287 -11.15 9.22 0.73
C TYR A 287 -12.21 10.06 1.46
N GLY A 288 -12.53 9.76 2.72
CA GLY A 288 -13.55 10.49 3.49
C GLY A 288 -13.05 11.80 4.12
N HIS A 289 -13.89 12.45 4.92
CA HIS A 289 -13.56 13.67 5.68
C HIS A 289 -12.32 13.48 6.56
N PHE A 290 -11.45 14.50 6.65
CA PHE A 290 -10.32 14.44 7.56
C PHE A 290 -10.79 14.22 9.01
N PHE A 291 -10.01 13.45 9.76
CA PHE A 291 -10.37 13.04 11.11
C PHE A 291 -10.61 14.26 12.01
N GLY A 292 -11.88 14.50 12.42
CA GLY A 292 -12.27 15.63 13.26
C GLY A 292 -13.18 16.65 12.56
N GLU A 293 -13.52 16.46 11.28
CA GLU A 293 -14.55 17.24 10.59
C GLU A 293 -15.91 16.51 10.64
N GLU A 294 -16.98 17.26 10.93
CA GLU A 294 -18.36 16.78 10.80
C GLU A 294 -18.72 16.67 9.30
N PRO A 295 -19.53 15.67 8.91
CA PRO A 295 -19.91 15.44 7.53
C PRO A 295 -21.00 16.43 7.08
N ASP A 296 -20.66 17.70 6.88
CA ASP A 296 -21.55 18.65 6.21
C ASP A 296 -21.33 18.67 4.68
N GLU A 297 -22.38 19.04 3.96
CA GLU A 297 -22.76 18.67 2.58
C GLU A 297 -21.83 19.08 1.42
N THR A 298 -20.63 19.62 1.69
CA THR A 298 -19.64 19.98 0.66
C THR A 298 -18.37 19.12 0.77
N PRO A 299 -17.76 18.67 -0.35
CA PRO A 299 -16.49 17.96 -0.29
C PRO A 299 -15.44 18.85 0.38
N SER A 300 -14.96 18.43 1.55
CA SER A 300 -13.91 19.16 2.27
C SER A 300 -12.65 19.26 1.39
N PRO A 301 -11.89 20.37 1.43
CA PRO A 301 -10.69 20.54 0.60
C PRO A 301 -9.57 19.51 0.90
N ASN A 302 -9.71 18.71 1.96
CA ASN A 302 -8.81 17.57 2.21
C ASN A 302 -9.23 16.27 1.51
N GLN A 303 -10.35 16.29 0.79
CA GLN A 303 -10.85 15.14 0.04
C GLN A 303 -10.40 15.24 -1.42
N PRO A 304 -9.80 14.17 -1.97
CA PRO A 304 -9.49 14.08 -3.40
C PRO A 304 -10.70 14.33 -4.30
N TYR A 305 -11.92 14.08 -3.80
CA TYR A 305 -13.18 14.36 -4.50
C TYR A 305 -13.30 15.83 -4.96
N ALA A 306 -12.79 16.78 -4.18
CA ALA A 306 -12.89 18.20 -4.47
C ALA A 306 -12.07 18.64 -5.70
N TYR A 307 -11.15 17.79 -6.18
CA TYR A 307 -10.17 18.14 -7.22
C TYR A 307 -10.21 17.23 -8.44
N LEU A 308 -11.26 16.40 -8.57
CA LEU A 308 -11.43 15.56 -9.75
C LEU A 308 -11.57 16.43 -11.01
N ASN A 309 -10.72 16.18 -12.01
CA ASN A 309 -10.70 16.95 -13.25
C ASN A 309 -10.28 16.08 -14.46
N PRO A 310 -10.60 16.48 -15.70
CA PRO A 310 -10.25 15.73 -16.90
C PRO A 310 -8.75 15.52 -17.13
N GLY A 311 -7.92 16.43 -16.61
CA GLY A 311 -6.46 16.39 -16.69
C GLY A 311 -5.79 15.48 -15.65
N ALA A 312 -6.54 14.80 -14.79
CA ALA A 312 -5.98 13.86 -13.82
C ALA A 312 -5.10 12.80 -14.52
N PRO A 313 -3.89 12.49 -14.00
CA PRO A 313 -3.00 11.51 -14.59
C PRO A 313 -3.58 10.08 -14.43
N PRO A 314 -2.97 9.03 -15.00
CA PRO A 314 -3.37 7.66 -14.75
C PRO A 314 -3.31 7.28 -13.25
N PHE A 315 -4.27 6.47 -12.80
CA PHE A 315 -4.32 5.93 -11.43
C PHE A 315 -4.32 4.40 -11.41
N LEU A 316 -3.58 3.82 -10.46
CA LEU A 316 -3.81 2.46 -9.97
C LEU A 316 -4.28 2.51 -8.52
N ILE A 317 -5.42 1.91 -8.22
CA ILE A 317 -6.02 1.87 -6.89
C ILE A 317 -6.18 0.40 -6.48
N ALA A 318 -5.68 0.01 -5.31
CA ALA A 318 -5.84 -1.33 -4.76
C ALA A 318 -6.44 -1.27 -3.35
N HIS A 319 -7.56 -1.94 -3.11
CA HIS A 319 -8.31 -1.83 -1.85
C HIS A 319 -8.84 -3.18 -1.37
N GLY A 320 -8.72 -3.46 -0.07
CA GLY A 320 -9.22 -4.71 0.53
C GLY A 320 -10.73 -4.70 0.78
N THR A 321 -11.45 -5.75 0.40
CA THR A 321 -12.91 -5.83 0.62
C THR A 321 -13.31 -5.89 2.09
N LYS A 322 -12.38 -6.24 2.98
CA LYS A 322 -12.61 -6.38 4.42
C LYS A 322 -11.97 -5.28 5.24
N ASP A 323 -11.52 -4.21 4.57
CA ASP A 323 -10.94 -3.04 5.22
C ASP A 323 -11.90 -2.48 6.29
N ALA A 324 -11.47 -2.59 7.55
CA ALA A 324 -12.23 -2.20 8.73
C ALA A 324 -11.97 -0.73 9.14
N LEU A 325 -11.01 -0.05 8.50
CA LEU A 325 -10.61 1.32 8.82
C LEU A 325 -11.00 2.32 7.71
N ALA A 326 -10.67 2.00 6.46
CA ALA A 326 -11.03 2.76 5.27
C ALA A 326 -11.95 1.90 4.40
N THR A 327 -13.25 2.17 4.41
CA THR A 327 -14.24 1.28 3.78
C THR A 327 -14.02 1.15 2.28
N VAL A 328 -14.11 -0.09 1.76
CA VAL A 328 -14.05 -0.37 0.31
C VAL A 328 -15.12 0.39 -0.48
N GLU A 329 -16.27 0.68 0.12
CA GLU A 329 -17.33 1.49 -0.49
C GLU A 329 -16.86 2.91 -0.82
N GLY A 330 -16.00 3.49 0.03
CA GLY A 330 -15.38 4.79 -0.23
C GLY A 330 -14.41 4.74 -1.41
N ALA A 331 -13.64 3.65 -1.55
CA ALA A 331 -12.77 3.43 -2.69
C ALA A 331 -13.56 3.23 -3.99
N ARG A 332 -14.63 2.42 -3.96
CA ARG A 332 -15.53 2.24 -5.10
C ARG A 332 -16.14 3.56 -5.56
N ASN A 333 -16.61 4.40 -4.63
CA ASN A 333 -17.15 5.71 -4.96
C ASN A 333 -16.09 6.62 -5.59
N PHE A 334 -14.89 6.69 -5.02
CA PHE A 334 -13.78 7.46 -5.59
C PHE A 334 -13.41 6.99 -7.00
N VAL A 335 -13.26 5.68 -7.21
CA VAL A 335 -12.98 5.10 -8.53
C VAL A 335 -14.08 5.42 -9.55
N ALA A 336 -15.35 5.31 -9.16
CA ALA A 336 -16.48 5.58 -10.04
C ALA A 336 -16.49 7.06 -10.48
N GLN A 337 -16.28 7.99 -9.55
CA GLN A 337 -16.24 9.41 -9.87
C GLN A 337 -15.00 9.78 -10.69
N LEU A 338 -13.82 9.25 -10.34
CA LEU A 338 -12.59 9.49 -11.08
C LEU A 338 -12.69 8.99 -12.52
N ARG A 339 -13.24 7.79 -12.74
CA ARG A 339 -13.50 7.25 -14.10
C ARG A 339 -14.49 8.08 -14.92
N ARG A 340 -15.44 8.73 -14.26
CA ARG A 340 -16.43 9.59 -14.92
C ARG A 340 -15.82 10.91 -15.39
N VAL A 341 -14.84 11.44 -14.65
CA VAL A 341 -14.30 12.78 -14.86
C VAL A 341 -12.96 12.78 -15.59
N SER A 342 -12.04 11.86 -15.24
CA SER A 342 -10.69 11.81 -15.80
C SER A 342 -10.69 11.33 -17.25
N GLY A 343 -9.89 11.97 -18.09
CA GLY A 343 -9.58 11.50 -19.45
C GLY A 343 -8.48 10.42 -19.49
N SER A 344 -7.99 9.96 -18.33
CA SER A 344 -6.88 9.01 -18.19
C SER A 344 -7.35 7.65 -17.67
N THR A 345 -6.48 6.66 -17.81
CA THR A 345 -6.73 5.29 -17.36
C THR A 345 -6.80 5.18 -15.83
N VAL A 346 -7.81 4.45 -15.33
CA VAL A 346 -7.98 4.11 -13.91
C VAL A 346 -8.06 2.59 -13.73
N VAL A 347 -6.97 1.98 -13.25
CA VAL A 347 -6.91 0.59 -12.81
C VAL A 347 -7.42 0.48 -11.38
N TYR A 348 -8.38 -0.41 -11.12
CA TYR A 348 -8.90 -0.64 -9.78
C TYR A 348 -8.92 -2.14 -9.44
N ALA A 349 -8.13 -2.53 -8.45
CA ALA A 349 -8.02 -3.89 -7.94
C ALA A 349 -8.67 -4.00 -6.55
N GLU A 350 -9.86 -4.56 -6.51
CA GLU A 350 -10.58 -4.82 -5.27
C GLU A 350 -10.24 -6.22 -4.72
N LEU A 351 -9.46 -6.28 -3.64
CA LEU A 351 -8.80 -7.49 -3.15
C LEU A 351 -9.71 -8.30 -2.20
N PRO A 352 -10.22 -9.47 -2.61
CA PRO A 352 -11.14 -10.26 -1.79
C PRO A 352 -10.51 -10.72 -0.48
N GLY A 353 -11.17 -10.40 0.62
CA GLY A 353 -10.69 -10.73 1.97
C GLY A 353 -9.50 -9.91 2.45
N GLY A 354 -8.95 -9.01 1.63
CA GLY A 354 -7.87 -8.12 2.04
C GLY A 354 -8.34 -7.16 3.13
N GLN A 355 -7.47 -6.95 4.12
CA GLN A 355 -7.67 -6.01 5.23
C GLN A 355 -6.92 -4.69 4.95
N HIS A 356 -7.11 -3.68 5.80
CA HIS A 356 -6.28 -2.48 5.82
C HIS A 356 -4.80 -2.85 6.03
N ALA A 357 -3.87 -2.05 5.49
CA ALA A 357 -2.43 -2.22 5.70
C ALA A 357 -1.86 -3.57 5.22
N PHE A 358 -2.37 -4.08 4.09
CA PHE A 358 -1.89 -5.33 3.48
C PHE A 358 -0.43 -5.28 3.01
N ASP A 359 0.20 -4.11 3.00
CA ASP A 359 1.57 -3.87 2.54
C ASP A 359 2.65 -3.93 3.64
N LEU A 360 2.22 -4.18 4.90
CA LEU A 360 3.09 -4.27 6.07
C LEU A 360 3.94 -5.54 6.09
N PHE A 361 3.59 -6.54 5.30
CA PHE A 361 4.28 -7.82 5.22
C PHE A 361 4.60 -8.16 3.78
N HIS A 362 5.64 -8.98 3.57
CA HIS A 362 5.83 -9.62 2.28
C HIS A 362 4.87 -10.81 2.16
N SER A 363 3.61 -10.53 1.84
CA SER A 363 2.55 -11.54 1.69
C SER A 363 2.33 -11.93 0.21
N PRO A 364 1.67 -13.06 -0.08
CA PRO A 364 1.26 -13.39 -1.45
C PRO A 364 0.34 -12.31 -2.05
N ARG A 365 -0.51 -11.69 -1.22
CA ARG A 365 -1.41 -10.62 -1.63
C ARG A 365 -0.62 -9.39 -2.05
N PHE A 366 0.30 -8.92 -1.21
CA PHE A 366 1.04 -7.71 -1.54
C PHE A 366 2.05 -7.94 -2.67
N GLU A 367 2.64 -9.13 -2.77
CA GLU A 367 3.47 -9.52 -3.92
C GLU A 367 2.69 -9.41 -5.25
N ALA A 368 1.41 -9.82 -5.28
CA ALA A 368 0.54 -9.67 -6.45
C ALA A 368 0.25 -8.19 -6.76
N VAL A 369 0.00 -7.37 -5.73
CA VAL A 369 -0.21 -5.92 -5.89
C VAL A 369 1.05 -5.24 -6.42
N VAL A 370 2.23 -5.61 -5.92
CA VAL A 370 3.53 -5.10 -6.43
C VAL A 370 3.71 -5.45 -7.90
N GLY A 371 3.40 -6.68 -8.33
CA GLY A 371 3.40 -7.04 -9.75
C GLY A 371 2.40 -6.23 -10.59
N GLY A 372 1.26 -5.87 -10.00
CA GLY A 372 0.29 -4.95 -10.61
C GLY A 372 0.84 -3.54 -10.79
N VAL A 373 1.52 -3.01 -9.79
CA VAL A 373 2.19 -1.71 -9.85
C VAL A 373 3.31 -1.70 -10.89
N GLU A 374 4.14 -2.75 -10.95
CA GLU A 374 5.17 -2.90 -11.99
C GLU A 374 4.56 -2.86 -13.40
N ALA A 375 3.49 -3.63 -13.62
CA ALA A 375 2.79 -3.69 -14.90
C ALA A 375 2.17 -2.35 -15.30
N PHE A 376 1.47 -1.70 -14.38
CA PHE A 376 0.87 -0.38 -14.61
C PHE A 376 1.93 0.67 -14.90
N ALA A 377 2.98 0.74 -14.10
CA ALA A 377 4.07 1.69 -14.29
C ALA A 377 4.77 1.47 -15.64
N ALA A 378 5.04 0.22 -16.00
CA ALA A 378 5.63 -0.13 -17.29
C ALA A 378 4.75 0.29 -18.47
N TRP A 379 3.42 0.12 -18.36
CA TRP A 379 2.46 0.55 -19.38
C TRP A 379 2.42 2.08 -19.50
N VAL A 380 2.39 2.80 -18.38
CA VAL A 380 2.40 4.27 -18.36
C VAL A 380 3.68 4.80 -19.01
N LEU A 381 4.83 4.19 -18.71
CA LEU A 381 6.12 4.57 -19.26
C LEU A 381 6.29 4.23 -20.75
N ALA A 382 5.48 3.31 -21.28
CA ALA A 382 5.49 2.93 -22.69
C ALA A 382 4.54 3.77 -23.54
N ALA A 383 3.64 4.55 -22.93
CA ALA A 383 2.76 5.44 -23.67
C ALA A 383 3.56 6.55 -24.36
N PRO A 384 3.23 6.94 -25.61
CA PRO A 384 3.82 8.11 -26.23
C PRO A 384 3.58 9.31 -25.31
N GLN A 385 4.63 10.09 -25.01
CA GLN A 385 4.43 11.34 -24.28
C GLN A 385 3.44 12.18 -25.07
N ARG A 386 2.33 12.60 -24.43
CA ARG A 386 1.45 13.61 -25.02
C ARG A 386 2.33 14.86 -25.18
N THR A 387 2.71 15.17 -26.41
CA THR A 387 3.14 16.53 -26.74
C THR A 387 2.01 17.45 -26.30
N PRO A 388 2.29 18.50 -25.51
CA PRO A 388 1.27 19.49 -25.24
C PRO A 388 0.90 20.08 -26.60
N ASP A 389 -0.33 19.82 -27.05
CA ASP A 389 -0.87 20.51 -28.21
C ASP A 389 -0.69 22.00 -27.96
N SER A 390 0.00 22.65 -28.89
CA SER A 390 0.12 24.10 -28.94
C SER A 390 -1.27 24.70 -28.80
N ALA A 391 -1.50 25.35 -27.67
CA ALA A 391 -2.66 26.18 -27.45
C ALA A 391 -2.77 27.18 -28.62
N HIS A 392 -3.86 27.09 -29.35
CA HIS A 392 -4.36 28.14 -30.23
C HIS A 392 -5.57 28.79 -29.57
#